data_AF-A0A420PD75-F1
#
_entry.id   AF-A0A420PD75-F1
#
_cell.length_a   1.000
_cell.length_b   1.000
_cell.length_c   1.000
_cell.angle_alpha   90.00
_cell.angle_beta   90.00
_cell.angle_gamma   90.00
#
_symmetry.space_group_name_H-M   'P 1'
#
loop_
_entity.id
_entity.type
_entity.pdbx_description
1 polymer ?
#
loop_
_entity_poly.entity_id
_entity_poly.type
_entity_poly.pdbx_seq_one_letter_code
_entity_poly.pdbx_strand_id
1 'polypeptide(L)' 'MSPNQAAWSLASKAKPLVVQEAPMPKPGPMQVVIQSKVIALNPVEWKVQYEVTTF' A
#
# COMPACT_ATOMS: atom_id res chain seq x y z
N MET A 1 -16.76 -11.16 5.23
CA MET A 1 -15.71 -10.15 5.49
C MET A 1 -15.71 -9.19 4.31
N SER A 2 -15.44 -7.90 4.53
CA SER A 2 -15.19 -6.99 3.41
C SER A 2 -13.92 -7.41 2.66
N PRO A 3 -13.84 -7.17 1.34
CA PRO A 3 -12.60 -7.36 0.58
C PRO A 3 -11.43 -6.58 1.20
N ASN A 4 -10.21 -7.09 1.05
CA ASN A 4 -9.01 -6.31 1.41
C ASN A 4 -8.90 -5.10 0.46
N GLN A 5 -8.48 -3.95 0.97
CA GLN A 5 -8.38 -2.71 0.20
C GLN A 5 -7.01 -2.07 0.41
N ALA A 6 -6.54 -1.35 -0.59
CA ALA A 6 -5.32 -0.56 -0.51
C ALA A 6 -5.49 0.78 -1.25
N ALA A 7 -4.61 1.74 -0.92
CA ALA A 7 -4.45 2.98 -1.66
C ALA A 7 -3.33 2.80 -2.69
N TRP A 8 -3.69 2.78 -3.97
CA TRP A 8 -2.79 2.43 -5.06
C TRP A 8 -2.23 3.65 -5.79
N SER A 9 -0.97 3.54 -6.22
CA SER A 9 -0.40 4.38 -7.27
C SER A 9 -0.45 3.59 -8.58
N LEU A 10 -1.36 3.96 -9.49
CA LEU A 10 -1.62 3.19 -10.71
C LEU A 10 -0.63 3.47 -11.84
N ALA A 11 0.17 4.53 -11.72
CA ALA A 11 1.24 4.89 -12.64
C ALA A 11 2.29 5.74 -11.90
N SER A 12 3.48 5.88 -12.50
CA SER A 12 4.54 6.74 -11.95
C SER A 12 4.00 8.16 -11.71
N LYS A 13 4.17 8.65 -10.48
CA LYS A 13 3.71 9.98 -10.02
C LYS A 13 2.19 10.21 -10.12
N ALA A 14 1.38 9.16 -10.26
CA ALA A 14 -0.08 9.28 -10.30
C ALA A 14 -0.64 9.88 -9.01
N LYS A 15 -1.59 10.82 -9.17
CA LYS A 15 -2.28 11.51 -8.07
C LYS A 15 -3.76 11.72 -8.42
N PRO A 16 -4.69 11.58 -7.45
CA PRO A 16 -4.47 11.06 -6.09
C PRO A 16 -4.20 9.55 -6.09
N LEU A 17 -3.86 8.98 -4.92
CA LEU A 17 -3.91 7.53 -4.74
C LEU A 17 -5.36 7.04 -4.94
N VAL A 18 -5.52 5.84 -5.51
CA VAL A 18 -6.83 5.25 -5.78
C VAL A 18 -7.12 4.16 -4.75
N VAL A 19 -8.21 4.29 -4.01
CA VAL A 19 -8.68 3.23 -3.10
C VAL A 19 -9.45 2.19 -3.91
N GLN A 20 -8.93 0.97 -3.95
CA GLN A 20 -9.57 -0.16 -4.64
C GLN A 20 -9.19 -1.48 -3.94
N GLU A 21 -9.81 -2.57 -4.39
CA GLU A 21 -9.53 -3.91 -3.85
C GLU A 21 -8.04 -4.28 -3.97
N ALA A 22 -7.58 -5.07 -3.01
CA ALA A 22 -6.25 -5.64 -2.97
C ALA A 22 -6.35 -7.15 -2.72
N PRO A 23 -5.40 -7.95 -3.23
CA PRO A 23 -5.38 -9.39 -2.92
C PRO A 23 -5.30 -9.64 -1.41
N MET A 24 -5.96 -10.69 -0.94
CA MET A 24 -5.76 -11.15 0.43
C MET A 24 -4.43 -11.92 0.51
N PRO A 25 -3.43 -11.44 1.28
CA PRO A 25 -2.14 -12.11 1.35
C PRO A 25 -2.25 -13.48 2.03
N LYS A 26 -1.45 -14.44 1.57
CA LYS A 26 -1.24 -15.73 2.22
C LYS A 26 0.19 -15.79 2.75
N PRO A 27 0.40 -15.94 4.07
CA PRO A 27 1.75 -15.93 4.62
C PRO A 27 2.50 -17.21 4.26
N GLY A 28 3.79 -17.08 3.94
CA GLY A 28 4.74 -18.19 3.88
C GLY A 28 5.36 -18.53 5.24
N PRO A 29 6.35 -19.44 5.28
CA PRO A 29 7.12 -19.69 6.49
C PRO A 29 7.75 -18.39 7.04
N MET A 30 7.67 -18.19 8.35
CA MET A 30 8.16 -16.99 9.06
C MET A 30 7.50 -15.66 8.68
N GLN A 31 6.32 -15.68 8.06
CA GLN A 31 5.53 -14.48 7.77
C GLN A 31 4.23 -14.48 8.57
N VAL A 32 3.71 -13.28 8.84
CA VAL A 32 2.40 -13.07 9.46
C VAL A 32 1.57 -12.14 8.58
N VAL A 33 0.25 -12.37 8.56
CA VAL A 33 -0.71 -11.41 7.99
C VAL A 33 -1.24 -10.54 9.12
N ILE A 34 -1.14 -9.23 8.94
CA ILE A 34 -1.59 -8.24 9.91
C ILE A 34 -2.84 -7.56 9.38
N GLN A 35 -3.92 -7.54 10.18
CA GLN A 35 -5.08 -6.70 9.89
C GLN A 35 -4.82 -5.30 10.46
N SER A 36 -4.30 -4.40 9.62
CA SER A 36 -4.11 -3.00 9.99
C SER A 36 -5.44 -2.31 10.29
N LYS A 37 -5.57 -1.72 11.49
CA LYS A 37 -6.73 -0.87 11.86
C LYS A 37 -6.49 0.60 11.50
N VAL A 38 -5.26 1.06 11.69
CA VAL A 38 -4.77 2.41 11.37
C VAL A 38 -3.33 2.28 10.90
N ILE A 39 -2.92 3.12 9.96
CA ILE A 39 -1.55 3.23 9.46
C ILE A 39 -1.16 4.71 9.57
N ALA A 40 -0.06 5.00 10.26
CA ALA A 40 0.49 6.35 10.33
C ALA A 40 1.25 6.68 9.03
N LEU A 41 1.17 7.94 8.60
CA LEU A 41 2.04 8.47 7.56
C LEU A 41 3.24 9.14 8.24
N ASN A 42 4.46 8.83 7.81
CA ASN A 42 5.65 9.55 8.25
C ASN A 42 5.96 10.70 7.27
N PRO A 43 6.93 11.58 7.59
CA PRO A 43 7.29 12.72 6.73
C PRO A 43 7.99 12.35 5.40
N VAL A 44 8.28 11.08 5.13
CA VAL A 44 9.06 10.65 3.95
C VAL A 44 8.21 9.93 2.91
N GLU A 45 7.01 9.48 3.26
CA GLU A 45 6.11 8.70 2.40
C GLU A 45 5.73 9.42 1.11
N TRP A 46 5.83 10.77 1.09
CA TRP A 46 5.64 11.53 -0.14
C TRP A 46 6.62 11.10 -1.23
N LYS A 47 7.87 10.75 -0.91
CA LYS A 47 8.89 10.41 -1.92
C LYS A 47 8.43 9.30 -2.86
N VAL A 48 7.73 8.28 -2.34
CA VAL A 48 7.14 7.19 -3.14
C VAL A 48 6.19 7.71 -4.23
N GLN A 49 5.50 8.83 -3.98
CA GLN A 49 4.56 9.42 -4.92
C GLN A 49 5.16 10.47 -5.86
N TYR A 50 6.38 10.97 -5.61
CA TYR A 50 6.96 12.10 -6.35
C TYR A 50 8.29 11.75 -7.02
N GLU A 51 9.07 10.83 -6.45
CA GLU A 51 10.37 10.42 -6.94
C GLU A 51 10.25 9.05 -7.61
N VAL A 52 10.88 8.89 -8.79
CA VAL A 52 11.06 7.57 -9.38
C VAL A 52 12.10 6.87 -8.52
N THR A 53 11.64 6.02 -7.62
CA THR A 53 12.55 5.26 -6.78
C THR A 53 12.86 3.95 -7.51
N THR A 54 14.07 3.82 -8.07
CA THR A 54 14.62 2.52 -8.43
C THR A 54 14.97 1.80 -7.13
N PHE A 55 14.18 0.78 -6.78
CA PHE A 55 14.50 -0.21 -5.76
C PHE A 55 14.98 -1.49 -6.44
#